data_AF-A0A536CC06-F1
#
_entry.id   AF-A0A536CC06-F1
#
_cell.length_a   1.000
_cell.length_b   1.000
_cell.length_c   1.000
_cell.angle_alpha   90.00
_cell.angle_beta   90.00
_cell.angle_gamma   90.00
#
_symmetry.space_group_name_H-M   'P 1'
#
loop_
_entity.id
_entity.type
_entity.pdbx_description
1 polymer ?
#
loop_
_entity_poly.entity_id
_entity_poly.type
_entity_poly.pdbx_seq_one_letter_code
_entity_poly.pdbx_strand_id
1 'polypeptide(L)'
;MKIGIDANGLGRLDAVRGWSNGPSFPTMSEAAAIARGSATGDAVIKAEFVWTTIRGSAGELRPFWMLTRASGAAFLLLEDGALVSATEAVL
;
A
#
# COMPACT_ATOMS: atom_id res chain seq x y z
N MET A 1 -3.57 13.39 1.99
CA MET A 1 -4.44 14.27 2.79
C MET A 1 -5.49 14.85 1.86
N LYS A 2 -6.77 14.57 2.07
CA LYS A 2 -7.87 15.20 1.32
C LYS A 2 -8.74 15.95 2.33
N ILE A 3 -8.81 17.26 2.19
CA ILE A 3 -9.77 18.08 2.95
C ILE A 3 -11.07 18.04 2.14
N GLY A 4 -12.13 17.51 2.74
CA GLY A 4 -13.48 17.61 2.20
C GLY A 4 -14.11 18.91 2.69
N ILE A 5 -15.01 19.49 1.90
CA ILE A 5 -15.86 20.59 2.32
C ILE A 5 -17.29 20.05 2.38
N ASP A 6 -17.94 20.19 3.53
CA ASP A 6 -19.30 19.73 3.71
C ASP A 6 -20.33 20.64 3.01
N ALA A 7 -21.60 20.26 3.06
CA ALA A 7 -22.69 21.00 2.42
C ALA A 7 -22.88 22.43 2.95
N ASN A 8 -22.25 22.78 4.08
CA ASN A 8 -22.30 24.12 4.68
C ASN A 8 -21.03 24.95 4.40
N GLY A 9 -20.12 24.43 3.57
CA GLY A 9 -18.86 25.12 3.28
C GLY A 9 -17.81 24.99 4.39
N LEU A 10 -18.05 24.12 5.39
CA LEU A 10 -17.10 23.92 6.47
C LEU A 10 -16.11 22.82 6.11
N GLY A 11 -14.82 23.09 6.34
CA GLY A 11 -13.77 22.10 6.16
C GLY A 11 -13.98 20.96 7.14
N ARG A 12 -14.24 19.76 6.62
CA ARG A 12 -14.38 18.54 7.42
C ARG A 12 -13.21 17.61 7.12
N LEU A 13 -12.69 16.99 8.18
CA LEU A 13 -11.72 15.92 8.03
C LEU A 13 -12.45 14.70 7.42
N ASP A 14 -12.30 14.50 6.12
CA ASP A 14 -13.10 13.54 5.35
C ASP A 14 -12.62 12.09 5.49
N ALA A 15 -11.39 11.89 6.00
CA ALA A 15 -10.87 10.58 6.35
C ALA A 15 -9.89 10.65 7.54
N VAL A 16 -10.24 9.95 8.62
CA VAL A 16 -9.35 9.67 9.76
C VAL A 16 -8.63 8.34 9.49
N ARG A 17 -7.71 8.31 8.52
CA ARG A 17 -6.56 7.38 8.57
C ARG A 17 -5.27 8.19 8.74
N GLY A 18 -5.36 9.19 9.62
CA GLY A 18 -4.29 10.11 9.95
C GLY A 18 -3.16 9.43 10.71
N TRP A 19 -1.94 9.55 10.19
CA TRP A 19 -0.78 10.16 10.86
C TRP A 19 -0.46 9.78 12.33
N SER A 20 -0.89 8.61 12.81
CA SER A 20 -0.61 8.00 14.13
C SER A 20 -1.54 8.41 15.30
N ASN A 21 -2.31 7.43 15.78
CA ASN A 21 -2.75 7.26 17.19
C ASN A 21 -2.96 5.76 17.53
N GLY A 22 -2.39 4.87 16.72
CA GLY A 22 -2.50 3.41 16.74
C GLY A 22 -1.70 2.88 15.54
N PRO A 23 -1.18 1.64 15.54
CA PRO A 23 -0.02 1.24 14.74
C PRO A 23 -0.16 1.65 13.27
N SER A 24 0.55 2.73 12.93
CA SER A 24 0.70 3.25 11.58
C SER A 24 1.41 2.17 10.77
N PHE A 25 0.71 1.62 9.79
CA PHE A 25 1.05 0.43 9.01
C PHE A 25 2.55 0.30 8.61
N PRO A 26 3.15 -0.92 8.51
CA PRO A 26 2.49 -2.23 8.53
C PRO A 26 2.67 -3.06 9.81
N THR A 27 1.65 -3.85 10.09
CA THR A 27 1.69 -5.10 10.88
C THR A 27 2.80 -6.08 10.46
N MET A 28 3.40 -5.90 9.27
CA MET A 28 4.44 -6.70 8.67
C MET A 28 5.73 -5.89 8.41
N SER A 29 6.85 -6.32 8.97
CA SER A 29 8.16 -5.70 8.73
C SER A 29 8.63 -5.83 7.28
N GLU A 30 9.58 -4.98 6.87
CA GLU A 30 10.22 -5.05 5.55
C GLU A 30 10.82 -6.44 5.29
N ALA A 31 11.53 -7.01 6.27
CA ALA A 31 12.10 -8.35 6.16
C ALA A 31 11.04 -9.43 5.93
N ALA A 32 9.90 -9.32 6.62
CA ALA A 32 8.77 -10.23 6.41
C ALA A 32 8.12 -10.02 5.03
N ALA A 33 8.03 -8.78 4.54
CA ALA A 33 7.53 -8.48 3.21
C ALA A 33 8.44 -9.02 2.09
N ILE A 34 9.77 -8.90 2.24
CA ILE A 34 10.77 -9.49 1.33
C ILE A 34 10.63 -11.01 1.31
N ALA A 35 10.54 -11.65 2.47
CA ALA A 35 10.39 -13.10 2.56
C ALA A 35 9.07 -13.57 1.91
N ARG A 36 7.98 -12.85 2.17
CA ARG A 36 6.63 -13.14 1.63
C ARG A 36 6.56 -12.94 0.12
N GLY A 37 7.19 -11.89 -0.39
CA GLY A 37 7.16 -11.53 -1.80
C GLY A 37 8.16 -12.27 -2.67
N SER A 38 9.16 -12.94 -2.09
CA SER A 38 10.15 -13.72 -2.83
C SER A 38 9.57 -15.04 -3.36
N ALA A 39 10.06 -15.47 -4.51
CA ALA A 39 9.77 -16.80 -5.07
C ALA A 39 11.06 -17.59 -5.26
N THR A 40 10.95 -18.91 -5.39
CA THR A 40 12.11 -19.77 -5.69
C THR A 40 12.75 -19.34 -7.01
N GLY A 41 14.03 -18.94 -6.95
CA GLY A 41 14.78 -18.45 -8.11
C GLY A 41 14.52 -16.99 -8.49
N ASP A 42 13.64 -16.28 -7.76
CA ASP A 42 13.31 -14.88 -8.04
C ASP A 42 13.07 -14.12 -6.73
N ALA A 43 14.17 -13.67 -6.11
CA ALA A 43 14.15 -12.97 -4.83
C ALA A 43 13.68 -11.51 -4.99
N VAL A 44 13.01 -10.98 -3.97
CA VAL A 44 12.77 -9.54 -3.86
C VAL A 44 14.11 -8.82 -3.61
N ILE A 45 14.45 -7.88 -4.49
CA ILE A 45 15.67 -7.07 -4.40
C ILE A 45 15.40 -5.63 -3.92
N LYS A 46 14.13 -5.22 -3.92
CA LYS A 46 13.69 -3.90 -3.46
C LYS A 46 12.33 -4.00 -2.79
N ALA A 47 12.19 -3.39 -1.62
CA ALA A 47 10.92 -3.25 -0.92
C ALA A 47 10.72 -1.78 -0.53
N GLU A 48 9.62 -1.19 -0.94
CA GLU A 48 9.29 0.21 -0.67
C GLU A 48 7.94 0.31 -0.01
N PHE A 49 7.87 1.12 1.05
CA PHE A 49 6.61 1.37 1.71
C PHE A 49 5.85 2.52 1.04
N VAL A 50 4.66 2.23 0.51
CA VAL A 50 3.91 3.16 -0.34
C VAL A 50 2.52 3.43 0.22
N TRP A 51 2.09 4.69 0.15
CA TRP A 51 0.74 5.14 0.47
C TRP A 51 0.15 5.85 -0.75
N THR A 52 -0.72 5.17 -1.47
CA THR A 52 -1.41 5.76 -2.63
C THR A 52 -2.79 5.14 -2.82
N THR A 53 -3.61 5.77 -3.65
CA THR A 53 -4.86 5.19 -4.13
C THR A 53 -4.56 4.11 -5.15
N ILE A 54 -5.15 2.92 -4.99
CA ILE A 54 -5.08 1.84 -5.98
C ILE A 54 -6.34 1.91 -6.84
N ARG A 55 -6.20 2.01 -8.16
CA ARG A 55 -7.34 2.05 -9.09
C ARG A 55 -8.14 0.75 -8.99
N GLY A 56 -9.47 0.82 -8.89
CA GLY A 56 -10.34 -0.35 -8.71
C GLY A 56 -10.58 -0.76 -7.25
N SER A 57 -9.85 -0.19 -6.30
CA SER A 57 -10.22 -0.20 -4.87
C SER A 57 -10.94 1.11 -4.56
N ALA A 58 -12.01 1.06 -3.77
CA ALA A 58 -12.88 2.21 -3.50
C ALA A 58 -12.10 3.41 -2.91
N GLY A 59 -11.69 4.37 -3.74
CA GLY A 59 -11.33 5.78 -3.44
C GLY A 59 -10.33 6.10 -2.31
N GLU A 60 -9.88 5.13 -1.53
CA GLU A 60 -9.17 5.33 -0.26
C GLU A 60 -7.66 5.12 -0.48
N LEU A 61 -6.86 6.00 0.13
CA LEU A 61 -5.41 5.82 0.23
C LEU A 61 -5.14 4.54 1.01
N ARG A 62 -4.47 3.56 0.40
CA ARG A 62 -4.12 2.30 1.05
C ARG A 62 -2.61 2.17 1.20
N PRO A 63 -2.11 1.79 2.39
CA PRO A 63 -0.71 1.47 2.54
C PRO A 63 -0.42 0.06 2.02
N PHE A 64 0.74 -0.13 1.41
CA PHE A 64 1.23 -1.44 0.95
C PHE A 64 2.75 -1.43 0.79
N TRP A 65 3.34 -2.61 0.70
CA TRP A 65 4.72 -2.76 0.24
C TRP A 65 4.74 -2.92 -1.28
N MET A 66 5.45 -2.04 -1.98
CA MET A 66 5.84 -2.25 -3.37
C MET A 66 7.12 -3.08 -3.39
N LEU A 67 7.06 -4.25 -4.01
CA LEU A 67 8.15 -5.23 -4.05
C LEU A 67 8.62 -5.41 -5.49
N THR A 68 9.92 -5.27 -5.74
CA THR A 68 10.54 -5.56 -7.02
C THR A 68 11.44 -6.79 -6.88
N ARG A 69 11.22 -7.79 -7.72
CA ARG A 69 12.05 -9.00 -7.77
C ARG A 69 13.25 -8.85 -8.71
N ALA A 70 14.22 -9.75 -8.59
CA ALA A 70 15.41 -9.79 -9.43
C ALA A 70 15.09 -9.92 -10.92
N SER A 71 13.98 -10.57 -11.27
CA SER A 71 13.43 -10.63 -12.63
C SER A 71 12.92 -9.30 -13.18
N GLY A 72 12.77 -8.28 -12.33
CA GLY A 72 12.11 -7.01 -12.63
C GLY A 72 10.59 -7.01 -12.40
N ALA A 73 10.01 -8.15 -12.03
CA ALA A 73 8.59 -8.21 -11.70
C ALA A 73 8.26 -7.37 -10.46
N ALA A 74 7.17 -6.60 -10.53
CA ALA A 74 6.70 -5.73 -9.46
C ALA A 74 5.37 -6.22 -8.88
N PHE A 75 5.26 -6.20 -7.54
CA PHE A 75 4.10 -6.67 -6.80
C PHE A 75 3.72 -5.70 -5.68
N LEU A 76 2.44 -5.67 -5.34
CA LEU A 76 1.90 -4.98 -4.16
C LEU A 76 1.58 -6.03 -3.11
N LEU A 77 2.16 -5.89 -1.91
CA LEU A 77 1.77 -6.66 -0.74
C LEU A 77 0.91 -5.78 0.18
N LEU A 78 -0.38 -6.10 0.23
CA LEU A 78 -1.41 -5.31 0.90
C LEU A 78 -1.49 -5.63 2.41
N GLU A 79 -2.27 -4.82 3.12
CA GLU A 79 -2.52 -4.92 4.58
C GLU A 79 -3.08 -6.26 5.05
N ASP A 80 -3.89 -6.91 4.23
CA ASP A 80 -4.44 -8.24 4.47
C ASP A 80 -3.45 -9.38 4.14
N GLY A 81 -2.24 -9.07 3.69
CA GLY A 81 -1.23 -10.03 3.27
C GLY A 81 -1.43 -10.59 1.87
N ALA A 82 -2.38 -10.05 1.10
CA ALA A 82 -2.56 -10.37 -0.31
C ALA A 82 -1.39 -9.82 -1.14
N LEU A 83 -0.88 -10.66 -2.04
CA LEU A 83 0.17 -10.30 -2.99
C LEU A 83 -0.46 -10.18 -4.38
N VAL A 84 -0.38 -9.00 -4.98
CA VAL A 84 -1.03 -8.67 -6.25
C VAL A 84 0.03 -8.21 -7.25
N SER A 85 -0.08 -8.62 -8.52
CA SER A 85 0.82 -8.12 -9.57
C SER A 85 0.59 -6.63 -9.82
N ALA A 86 1.67 -5.83 -9.92
CA ALA A 86 1.56 -4.40 -10.18
C ALA A 86 0.95 -4.09 -11.56
N THR A 87 1.12 -4.98 -12.54
CA THR A 87 0.51 -4.83 -13.87
C THR A 87 -1.00 -5.06 -13.87
N GLU A 88 -1.51 -5.86 -12.95
CA GLU A 88 -2.94 -6.11 -12.77
C GLU A 88 -3.60 -5.02 -11.93
N ALA A 89 -2.83 -4.36 -11.06
CA ALA A 89 -3.30 -3.35 -10.12
C ALA A 89 -3.58 -1.96 -10.75
N VAL A 90 -3.25 -1.75 -12.04
CA VAL A 90 -3.38 -0.48 -12.79
C VAL A 90 -3.18 0.75 -11.91
N LEU A 91 -1.96 0.96 -11.44
CA LEU A 91 -1.57 2.20 -10.76
C LEU A 91 -1.58 3.39 -11.73
#